data_AF-A0A285MYV7-F1
#
_entry.id   AF-A0A285MYV7-F1
#
_cell.length_a   1.000
_cell.length_b   1.000
_cell.length_c   1.000
_cell.angle_alpha   90.00
_cell.angle_beta   90.00
_cell.angle_gamma   90.00
#
_symmetry.space_group_name_H-M   'P 1'
#
loop_
_entity.id
_entity.type
_entity.pdbx_description
1 polymer ?
#
loop_
_entity_poly.entity_id
_entity_poly.type
_entity_poly.pdbx_seq_one_letter_code
_entity_poly.pdbx_strand_id
1 'polypeptide(L)'
;MNEEHIVKVQALLTEWNPLGSQSAQISDLNNYEIEATDILFHIKKNNTVDQISKMITTVLNQAFGIHVEPVKCKIIAEQVQIMLKEK
;
A
#
# COMPACT_ATOMS: atom_id res chain seq x y z
N MET A 1 15.76 0.36 4.76
CA MET A 1 14.52 0.61 3.98
C MET A 1 14.72 1.94 3.26
N ASN A 2 14.37 2.06 1.98
CA ASN A 2 14.56 3.31 1.23
C ASN A 2 13.40 4.27 1.55
N GLU A 3 13.67 5.41 2.17
CA GLU A 3 12.67 6.43 2.50
C GLU A 3 11.91 6.92 1.25
N GLU A 4 12.58 7.00 0.10
CA GLU A 4 11.94 7.37 -1.16
C GLU A 4 10.85 6.38 -1.58
N HIS A 5 11.04 5.08 -1.33
CA HIS A 5 10.02 4.08 -1.61
C HIS A 5 8.83 4.22 -0.67
N ILE A 6 9.06 4.54 0.60
CA ILE A 6 7.98 4.77 1.57
C ILE A 6 7.11 5.92 1.09
N VAL A 7 7.72 7.06 0.76
CA VAL A 7 7.00 8.24 0.25
C VAL A 7 6.21 7.93 -1.01
N LYS A 8 6.77 7.16 -1.96
CA LYS A 8 6.07 6.75 -3.17
C LYS A 8 4.87 5.83 -2.88
N VAL A 9 5.03 4.82 -2.02
CA VAL A 9 3.93 3.92 -1.64
C VAL A 9 2.86 4.68 -0.86
N GLN A 10 3.25 5.56 0.06
CA GLN A 10 2.36 6.44 0.79
C GLN A 10 1.52 7.31 -0.14
N ALA A 11 2.15 7.91 -1.15
CA ALA A 11 1.45 8.70 -2.17
C ALA A 11 0.43 7.85 -2.95
N LEU A 12 0.80 6.63 -3.36
CA LEU A 12 -0.12 5.70 -4.05
C LEU A 12 -1.34 5.34 -3.19
N LEU A 13 -1.13 5.04 -1.90
CA LEU A 13 -2.22 4.71 -0.98
C LEU A 13 -3.10 5.93 -0.69
N THR A 14 -2.50 7.11 -0.59
CA THR A 14 -3.23 8.37 -0.38
C THR A 14 -4.09 8.74 -1.58
N GLU A 15 -3.56 8.61 -2.79
CA GLU A 15 -4.29 8.86 -4.03
C GLU A 15 -5.42 7.84 -4.23
N TRP A 16 -5.17 6.57 -3.94
CA TRP A 16 -6.20 5.54 -4.00
C TRP A 16 -7.28 5.74 -2.92
N ASN A 17 -6.86 6.12 -1.72
CA ASN A 17 -7.70 6.28 -0.54
C ASN A 17 -8.63 5.06 -0.30
N PRO A 18 -8.08 3.90 0.09
CA PRO A 18 -8.87 2.68 0.30
C PRO A 18 -9.97 2.80 1.36
N LEU A 19 -9.89 3.80 2.25
CA LEU A 19 -10.92 4.11 3.26
C LEU A 19 -12.07 4.98 2.73
N GLY A 20 -11.93 5.57 1.53
CA GLY A 20 -12.93 6.48 0.97
C GLY A 20 -13.25 7.63 1.93
N SER A 21 -14.53 7.85 2.23
CA SER A 21 -14.95 8.92 3.16
C SER A 21 -14.56 8.67 4.62
N GLN A 22 -14.22 7.43 5.00
CA GLN A 22 -13.86 7.09 6.37
C GLN A 22 -12.48 7.64 6.76
N SER A 23 -11.61 7.95 5.79
CA SER A 23 -10.28 8.52 6.06
C SER A 23 -10.36 9.84 6.83
N ALA A 24 -11.40 10.65 6.59
CA ALA A 24 -11.63 11.91 7.28
C ALA A 24 -11.98 11.75 8.77
N GLN A 25 -12.28 10.53 9.24
CA GLN A 25 -12.59 10.23 10.63
C GLN A 25 -11.39 9.67 11.42
N ILE A 26 -10.31 9.31 10.72
CA ILE A 26 -9.11 8.75 11.34
C ILE A 26 -8.10 9.89 11.55
N SER A 27 -8.00 10.36 12.79
CA SER A 27 -7.18 11.54 13.13
C SER A 27 -5.68 11.29 13.00
N ASP A 28 -5.26 10.03 13.12
CA ASP A 28 -3.89 9.55 13.10
C ASP A 28 -3.53 8.79 11.82
N LEU A 29 -4.34 8.91 10.75
CA LEU A 29 -4.13 8.18 9.49
C LEU A 29 -2.75 8.45 8.87
N ASN A 30 -2.22 9.66 9.07
CA ASN A 30 -0.91 10.08 8.58
C ASN A 30 -0.64 9.70 7.11
N ASN A 31 -1.66 9.88 6.26
CA ASN A 31 -1.62 9.56 4.83
C ASN A 31 -1.12 8.13 4.53
N TYR A 32 -1.42 7.16 5.39
CA TYR A 32 -1.02 5.76 5.26
C TYR A 32 0.49 5.49 5.41
N GLU A 33 1.25 6.33 6.13
CA GLU A 33 2.70 6.16 6.30
C GLU A 33 3.08 4.81 6.95
N ILE A 34 2.32 4.42 7.99
CA ILE A 34 2.56 3.17 8.73
C ILE A 34 2.31 1.98 7.80
N GLU A 35 1.20 2.01 7.05
CA GLU A 35 0.84 0.92 6.13
C GLU A 35 1.82 0.82 4.96
N ALA A 36 2.27 1.96 4.42
CA ALA A 36 3.29 1.99 3.38
C ALA A 36 4.60 1.34 3.85
N THR A 37 5.00 1.64 5.09
CA THR A 37 6.17 1.04 5.74
C THR A 37 5.99 -0.48 5.91
N ASP A 38 4.85 -0.91 6.45
CA ASP A 38 4.57 -2.33 6.66
C ASP A 38 4.51 -3.12 5.35
N ILE A 39 3.90 -2.56 4.31
CA ILE A 39 3.88 -3.18 2.98
C ILE A 39 5.32 -3.36 2.48
N LEU A 40 6.14 -2.31 2.52
CA LEU A 40 7.53 -2.35 2.05
C LEU A 40 8.41 -3.28 2.88
N PHE A 41 8.14 -3.40 4.17
CA PHE A 41 8.87 -4.31 5.05
C PHE A 41 8.67 -5.78 4.66
N HIS A 42 7.46 -6.14 4.22
CA HIS A 42 7.12 -7.54 3.90
C HIS A 42 7.38 -7.93 2.44
N ILE A 43 7.49 -6.97 1.51
CA ILE A 43 7.74 -7.26 0.10
C ILE A 43 9.22 -7.21 -0.27
N LYS A 44 9.57 -7.98 -1.30
CA LYS A 44 10.90 -8.13 -1.87
C LYS A 44 10.84 -7.82 -3.37
N LYS A 45 11.98 -7.42 -3.94
CA LYS A 45 12.10 -7.07 -5.37
C LYS A 45 11.65 -8.18 -6.33
N ASN A 46 11.72 -9.46 -5.92
CA ASN A 46 11.31 -10.60 -6.72
C ASN A 46 9.85 -11.03 -6.49
N ASN A 47 9.08 -10.35 -5.65
CA ASN A 47 7.67 -10.69 -5.46
C ASN A 47 6.86 -10.43 -6.72
N THR A 48 5.90 -11.32 -6.99
CA THR A 48 4.92 -11.16 -8.06
C THR A 48 3.89 -10.09 -7.70
N VAL A 49 3.18 -9.57 -8.70
CA VAL A 49 2.06 -8.62 -8.48
C VAL A 49 1.02 -9.23 -7.54
N ASP A 50 0.68 -10.51 -7.70
CA ASP A 50 -0.29 -11.17 -6.81
C ASP A 50 0.21 -11.28 -5.36
N GLN A 51 1.51 -11.50 -5.15
CA GLN A 51 2.10 -11.51 -3.81
C GLN A 51 2.04 -10.12 -3.17
N ILE A 52 2.39 -9.07 -3.92
CA ILE A 52 2.33 -7.68 -3.45
C ILE A 52 0.88 -7.28 -3.16
N SER A 53 -0.06 -7.63 -4.04
CA SER A 53 -1.49 -7.35 -3.88
C SER A 53 -2.07 -8.02 -2.62
N LYS A 54 -1.73 -9.30 -2.39
CA LYS A 54 -2.09 -9.99 -1.14
C LYS A 54 -1.51 -9.28 0.09
N MET A 55 -0.29 -8.74 -0.03
CA MET A 55 0.35 -8.04 1.07
C MET A 55 -0.34 -6.73 1.40
N ILE A 56 -0.61 -5.91 0.39
CA ILE A 56 -1.37 -4.67 0.52
C ILE A 56 -2.75 -4.95 1.15
N THR A 57 -3.46 -5.95 0.66
CA THR A 57 -4.76 -6.36 1.21
C THR A 57 -4.65 -6.73 2.68
N THR A 58 -3.62 -7.51 3.04
CA THR A 58 -3.42 -7.99 4.41
C THR A 58 -3.12 -6.83 5.36
N VAL A 59 -2.18 -5.94 5.00
CA VAL A 59 -1.81 -4.79 5.83
C VAL A 59 -3.00 -3.85 6.02
N LEU A 60 -3.72 -3.49 4.95
CA LEU A 60 -4.88 -2.60 5.04
C LEU A 60 -6.03 -3.22 5.83
N ASN A 61 -6.24 -4.53 5.71
CA ASN A 61 -7.23 -5.24 6.52
C ASN A 61 -6.82 -5.29 8.00
N GLN A 62 -5.54 -5.48 8.32
CA GLN A 62 -5.05 -5.48 9.69
C GLN A 62 -5.12 -4.08 10.33
N ALA A 63 -4.77 -3.03 9.58
CA ALA A 63 -4.77 -1.66 10.06
C ALA A 63 -6.20 -1.12 10.28
N PHE A 64 -7.11 -1.39 9.35
CA PHE A 64 -8.41 -0.70 9.31
C PHE A 64 -9.63 -1.62 9.33
N GLY A 65 -9.44 -2.95 9.31
CA GLY A 65 -10.56 -3.90 9.25
C GLY A 65 -11.33 -3.88 7.92
N ILE A 66 -10.78 -3.27 6.87
CA ILE A 66 -11.46 -3.11 5.57
C ILE A 66 -11.21 -4.28 4.63
N HIS A 67 -12.11 -4.45 3.66
CA HIS A 67 -11.87 -5.28 2.48
C HIS A 67 -11.65 -4.37 1.28
N VAL A 68 -10.53 -4.54 0.59
CA VAL A 68 -10.16 -3.72 -0.57
C VAL A 68 -10.59 -4.39 -1.88
N GLU A 69 -11.00 -3.57 -2.85
CA GLU A 69 -11.38 -4.05 -4.17
C GLU A 69 -10.19 -4.74 -4.87
N PRO A 70 -10.30 -6.01 -5.29
CA PRO A 70 -9.18 -6.77 -5.85
C PRO A 70 -8.57 -6.13 -7.10
N VAL A 71 -9.40 -5.50 -7.94
CA VAL A 71 -8.96 -4.85 -9.19
C VAL A 71 -8.06 -3.65 -8.88
N LYS A 72 -8.50 -2.77 -7.97
CA LYS A 72 -7.71 -1.61 -7.55
C LYS A 72 -6.44 -2.02 -6.82
N CYS A 73 -6.53 -2.99 -5.92
CA CYS A 73 -5.36 -3.50 -5.20
C CYS A 73 -4.29 -4.06 -6.17
N LYS A 74 -4.72 -4.73 -7.24
CA LYS A 74 -3.80 -5.21 -8.29
C LYS A 74 -3.11 -4.07 -9.04
N ILE A 75 -3.84 -3.00 -9.40
CA ILE A 75 -3.26 -1.82 -10.07
C ILE A 75 -2.20 -1.16 -9.18
N ILE A 76 -2.46 -1.00 -7.88
CA ILE A 76 -1.48 -0.47 -6.94
C ILE A 76 -0.28 -1.40 -6.81
N ALA A 77 -0.51 -2.72 -6.72
CA ALA A 77 0.56 -3.71 -6.66
C ALA A 77 1.48 -3.70 -7.89
N GLU A 78 0.93 -3.46 -9.09
CA GLU A 78 1.72 -3.29 -10.33
C GLU A 78 2.64 -2.08 -10.24
N GLN A 79 2.12 -0.93 -9.78
CA GLN A 79 2.90 0.30 -9.61
C GLN A 79 4.02 0.13 -8.57
N VAL A 80 3.72 -0.51 -7.43
CA VAL A 80 4.73 -0.83 -6.41
C VAL A 80 5.79 -1.77 -6.98
N GLN A 81 5.41 -2.78 -7.77
CA GLN A 81 6.37 -3.69 -8.37
C GLN A 81 7.30 -3.00 -9.37
N ILE A 82 6.77 -2.10 -10.20
CA ILE A 82 7.55 -1.30 -11.16
C ILE A 82 8.56 -0.45 -10.39
N MET A 83 8.11 0.29 -9.38
CA MET A 83 8.97 1.11 -8.52
C MET A 83 10.12 0.30 -7.90
N LEU A 84 9.87 -0.90 -7.38
CA LEU A 84 10.92 -1.73 -6.79
C LEU A 84 11.94 -2.26 -7.82
N LYS A 85 11.54 -2.34 -9.09
CA LYS A 85 12.38 -2.82 -10.19
C LYS A 85 13.25 -1.71 -10.76
N GLU A 86 12.77 -0.47 -10.76
CA GLU A 86 13.54 0.72 -11.12
C GLU A 86 14.82 0.82 -10.25
N LYS A 87 15.90 1.28 -10.89
CA LYS A 87 17.26 1.29 -10.34
C LYS A 87 17.63 2.68 -9.86
#